data_AF-A0A8C7GSW2-F1
#
_entry.id   AF-A0A8C7GSW2-F1
#
_cell.length_a   1.000
_cell.length_b   1.000
_cell.length_c   1.000
_cell.angle_alpha   90.00
_cell.angle_beta   90.00
_cell.angle_gamma   90.00
#
_symmetry.space_group_name_H-M   'P 1'
#
loop_
_entity.id
_entity.type
_entity.pdbx_description
1 polymer ?
#
loop_
_entity_poly.entity_id
_entity_poly.type
_entity_poly.pdbx_seq_one_letter_code
_entity_poly.pdbx_strand_id
1 'polypeptide(L)'
;RSVLKSRGVHGSFLARPSRKNQGDFSLSVRVGELVTHIRIQNTGDFYDLYGGEKFATLSELVEYYTAENGILQDKDGTIIELKYPFNCSDPTTERWYHGHLSGPNAEKLLWERDEPGTFLVRESLSKPGDFVLSVLTEEKSKASSGGRRVSHIKIMCQNDRYTVGGTEMFDTLADLMEHYKRKGIEEMSGTWVHLKQPYFSTRVNAADIDSRVRLLDQMAERENEGDKKTKAGFWEEFDTLQKQETKNKLQESGDPKVYIACQGCLATTVNDFWQMVWQERTRVIVMTTREVEKGRNKCVPYWPEMQGSKEVGPYVVTCVSERDATDYKIRVMDISPLDQSDSVRTIWHYQYLSWPDHGVPEEPGGVLSFLTQVNTKQAEFANAGPMIIHCSAGIGRTGTIVVIDMIIKTIDTKGLDCDIDIQKSIQMVRDQRSGMVQTEAQYKFIYLAVSEYIEASKTYNKRERRKTERETEKREREVR
;
A
#
# COMPACT_ATOMS: atom_id res chain seq x y z
N ARG A 1 -16.45 -17.15 -3.88
CA ARG A 1 -16.50 -17.17 -5.36
C ARG A 1 -16.78 -15.79 -5.93
N SER A 2 -17.93 -15.17 -5.60
CA SER A 2 -18.29 -13.81 -6.06
C SER A 2 -17.22 -12.75 -5.75
N VAL A 3 -16.72 -12.76 -4.52
CA VAL A 3 -15.76 -11.76 -4.02
C VAL A 3 -14.45 -11.75 -4.84
N LEU A 4 -13.79 -12.90 -4.99
CA LEU A 4 -12.58 -13.04 -5.81
C LEU A 4 -12.80 -12.63 -7.28
N LYS A 5 -13.94 -12.97 -7.87
CA LYS A 5 -14.27 -12.55 -9.25
C LYS A 5 -14.48 -11.04 -9.37
N SER A 6 -15.03 -10.41 -8.34
CA SER A 6 -15.39 -8.99 -8.38
C SER A 6 -14.24 -8.04 -8.05
N ARG A 7 -13.28 -8.48 -7.22
CA ARG A 7 -12.29 -7.59 -6.59
C ARG A 7 -10.86 -8.13 -6.65
N GLY A 8 -10.68 -9.43 -6.84
CA GLY A 8 -9.36 -10.04 -7.01
C GLY A 8 -8.91 -10.03 -8.47
N VAL A 9 -7.63 -10.25 -8.70
CA VAL A 9 -7.01 -10.43 -10.01
C VAL A 9 -6.60 -11.90 -10.22
N HIS A 10 -6.08 -12.26 -11.39
CA HIS A 10 -5.53 -13.61 -11.58
C HIS A 10 -4.42 -13.90 -10.57
N GLY A 11 -4.47 -15.07 -9.93
CA GLY A 11 -3.57 -15.45 -8.84
C GLY A 11 -4.03 -14.95 -7.47
N SER A 12 -5.15 -14.21 -7.37
CA SER A 12 -5.74 -13.86 -6.08
C SER A 12 -6.31 -15.09 -5.38
N PHE A 13 -6.04 -15.23 -4.08
CA PHE A 13 -6.49 -16.39 -3.31
C PHE A 13 -6.93 -16.04 -1.90
N LEU A 14 -7.80 -16.86 -1.31
CA LEU A 14 -8.16 -16.80 0.11
C LEU A 14 -8.35 -18.20 0.68
N ALA A 15 -8.00 -18.39 1.95
CA ALA A 15 -8.36 -19.59 2.70
C ALA A 15 -9.61 -19.32 3.56
N ARG A 16 -10.46 -20.33 3.69
CA ARG A 16 -11.69 -20.24 4.49
C ARG A 16 -12.07 -21.60 5.06
N PRO A 17 -12.88 -21.67 6.13
CA PRO A 17 -13.46 -22.94 6.58
C PRO A 17 -14.26 -23.64 5.47
N SER A 18 -14.19 -24.97 5.45
CA SER A 18 -14.97 -25.79 4.53
C SER A 18 -16.43 -25.89 4.98
N ARG A 19 -17.36 -25.64 4.06
CA ARG A 19 -18.80 -25.81 4.30
C ARG A 19 -19.25 -27.27 4.14
N LYS A 20 -18.47 -28.09 3.45
CA LYS A 20 -18.83 -29.49 3.15
C LYS A 20 -18.32 -30.46 4.22
N ASN A 21 -17.14 -30.20 4.76
CA ASN A 21 -16.48 -31.05 5.74
C ASN A 21 -16.11 -30.19 6.94
N GLN A 22 -16.75 -30.43 8.08
CA GLN A 22 -16.50 -29.68 9.31
C GLN A 22 -15.08 -29.98 9.81
N GLY A 23 -14.34 -28.95 10.21
CA GLY A 23 -12.94 -29.06 10.65
C GLY A 23 -11.90 -28.83 9.55
N ASP A 24 -12.26 -29.05 8.28
CA ASP A 24 -11.39 -28.78 7.14
C ASP A 24 -11.45 -27.34 6.65
N PHE A 25 -10.48 -26.98 5.82
CA PHE A 25 -10.41 -25.68 5.13
C PHE A 25 -10.55 -25.83 3.62
N SER A 26 -10.78 -24.72 2.94
CA SER A 26 -10.79 -24.64 1.48
C SER A 26 -10.02 -23.41 1.02
N LEU A 27 -9.01 -23.64 0.18
CA LEU A 27 -8.28 -22.62 -0.53
C LEU A 27 -9.03 -22.28 -1.82
N SER A 28 -9.46 -21.02 -1.96
CA SER A 28 -10.16 -20.53 -3.14
C SER A 28 -9.23 -19.64 -3.94
N VAL A 29 -8.98 -19.96 -5.21
CA VAL A 29 -7.98 -19.28 -6.06
C VAL A 29 -8.62 -18.82 -7.36
N ARG A 30 -8.32 -17.60 -7.81
CA ARG A 30 -8.75 -17.07 -9.11
C ARG A 30 -7.75 -17.44 -10.21
N VAL A 31 -8.16 -18.29 -11.15
CA VAL A 31 -7.38 -18.72 -12.31
C VAL A 31 -8.06 -18.14 -13.57
N GLY A 32 -7.48 -17.09 -14.15
CA GLY A 32 -8.14 -16.26 -15.16
C GLY A 32 -9.50 -15.73 -14.68
N GLU A 33 -10.57 -16.13 -15.40
CA GLU A 33 -11.97 -15.76 -15.09
C GLU A 33 -12.70 -16.80 -14.21
N LEU A 34 -12.02 -17.89 -13.87
CA LEU A 34 -12.55 -18.98 -13.06
C LEU A 34 -12.06 -18.87 -11.63
N VAL A 35 -12.79 -19.51 -10.72
CA VAL A 35 -12.38 -19.65 -9.32
C VAL A 35 -12.40 -21.14 -9.00
N THR A 36 -11.24 -21.66 -8.65
CA THR A 36 -11.01 -23.04 -8.25
C THR A 36 -11.01 -23.14 -6.74
N HIS A 37 -11.43 -24.30 -6.22
CA HIS A 37 -11.52 -24.58 -4.79
C HIS A 37 -10.75 -25.85 -4.46
N ILE A 38 -9.66 -25.71 -3.73
CA ILE A 38 -8.83 -26.81 -3.25
C ILE A 38 -9.20 -27.08 -1.79
N ARG A 39 -9.37 -28.34 -1.42
CA ARG A 39 -9.61 -28.76 -0.03
C ARG A 39 -8.27 -28.82 0.69
N ILE A 40 -8.24 -28.27 1.89
CA ILE A 40 -7.14 -28.43 2.84
C ILE A 40 -7.69 -29.33 3.95
N GLN A 41 -7.06 -30.48 4.16
CA GLN A 41 -7.43 -31.37 5.25
C GLN A 41 -6.74 -30.91 6.53
N ASN A 42 -7.47 -30.93 7.64
CA ASN A 42 -6.91 -30.70 8.96
C ASN A 42 -7.15 -31.96 9.81
N THR A 43 -6.08 -32.68 10.13
CA THR A 43 -6.16 -33.92 10.92
C THR A 43 -6.11 -33.66 12.43
N GLY A 44 -5.85 -32.41 12.85
CA GLY A 44 -5.53 -32.04 14.22
C GLY A 44 -4.01 -31.98 14.48
N ASP A 45 -3.21 -32.68 13.68
CA ASP A 45 -1.75 -32.72 13.81
C ASP A 45 -1.04 -31.88 12.73
N PHE A 46 -1.62 -31.82 11.53
CA PHE A 46 -1.05 -31.10 10.39
C PHE A 46 -2.13 -30.67 9.38
N TYR A 47 -1.76 -29.74 8.52
CA TYR A 47 -2.52 -29.30 7.35
C TYR A 47 -1.88 -29.87 6.09
N ASP A 48 -2.69 -30.43 5.18
CA ASP A 48 -2.21 -30.89 3.87
C ASP A 48 -3.19 -30.57 2.73
N LEU A 49 -2.66 -30.61 1.51
CA LEU A 49 -3.42 -30.51 0.27
C LEU A 49 -3.40 -31.86 -0.44
N TYR A 50 -4.45 -32.67 -0.26
CA TYR A 50 -4.68 -33.91 -1.01
C TYR A 50 -3.45 -34.85 -1.10
N GLY A 51 -2.74 -35.08 0.01
CA GLY A 51 -1.57 -35.98 0.04
C GLY A 51 -0.26 -35.38 -0.47
N GLY A 52 -0.17 -34.05 -0.59
CA GLY A 52 1.07 -33.31 -0.79
C GLY A 52 1.88 -33.13 0.51
N GLU A 53 2.65 -32.05 0.56
CA GLU A 53 3.43 -31.66 1.75
C GLU A 53 2.54 -31.37 2.96
N LYS A 54 3.09 -31.59 4.16
CA LYS A 54 2.40 -31.41 5.45
C LYS A 54 2.95 -30.21 6.19
N PHE A 55 2.07 -29.39 6.75
CA PHE A 55 2.41 -28.13 7.41
C PHE A 55 1.84 -28.06 8.83
N ALA A 56 2.52 -27.37 9.74
CA ALA A 56 2.05 -27.23 11.12
C ALA A 56 0.95 -26.17 11.23
N THR A 57 1.00 -25.14 10.39
CA THR A 57 -0.02 -24.08 10.35
C THR A 57 -0.53 -23.82 8.94
N LEU A 58 -1.74 -23.25 8.84
CA LEU A 58 -2.29 -22.79 7.57
C LEU A 58 -1.44 -21.67 6.94
N SER A 59 -0.80 -20.83 7.76
CA SER A 59 0.13 -19.80 7.30
C SER A 59 1.35 -20.40 6.61
N GLU A 60 2.01 -21.39 7.23
CA GLU A 60 3.16 -22.08 6.63
C GLU A 60 2.80 -22.74 5.30
N LEU A 61 1.62 -23.37 5.21
CA LEU A 61 1.11 -23.96 3.97
C LEU A 61 0.98 -22.89 2.88
N VAL A 62 0.38 -21.74 3.19
CA VAL A 62 0.23 -20.64 2.24
C VAL A 62 1.58 -20.08 1.83
N GLU A 63 2.46 -19.79 2.80
CA GLU A 63 3.81 -19.26 2.55
C GLU A 63 4.61 -20.19 1.63
N TYR A 64 4.55 -21.50 1.86
CA TYR A 64 5.25 -22.49 1.04
C TYR A 64 4.83 -22.44 -0.43
N TYR A 65 3.51 -22.42 -0.71
CA TYR A 65 2.98 -22.41 -2.07
C TYR A 65 2.99 -21.01 -2.72
N THR A 66 3.20 -19.95 -1.94
CA THR A 66 3.45 -18.60 -2.47
C THR A 66 4.93 -18.38 -2.82
N ALA A 67 5.87 -19.04 -2.13
CA ALA A 67 7.31 -18.79 -2.24
C ALA A 67 8.04 -19.55 -3.38
N GLU A 68 7.40 -19.84 -4.51
CA GLU A 68 7.92 -20.68 -5.62
C GLU A 68 8.38 -22.11 -5.21
N ASN A 69 8.23 -22.49 -3.94
CA ASN A 69 8.73 -23.77 -3.40
C ASN A 69 7.80 -24.96 -3.69
N GLY A 70 6.63 -24.73 -4.29
CA GLY A 70 5.68 -25.78 -4.66
C GLY A 70 4.75 -25.40 -5.79
N ILE A 71 4.40 -26.37 -6.64
CA ILE A 71 3.44 -26.19 -7.74
C ILE A 71 2.10 -26.79 -7.31
N LEU A 72 1.04 -25.96 -7.26
CA LEU A 72 -0.32 -26.47 -7.13
C LEU A 72 -0.89 -26.76 -8.51
N GLN A 73 -1.55 -27.90 -8.66
CA GLN A 73 -2.23 -28.28 -9.90
C GLN A 73 -3.65 -28.77 -9.61
N ASP A 74 -4.59 -28.41 -10.48
CA ASP A 74 -5.93 -29.01 -10.47
C ASP A 74 -5.90 -30.41 -11.12
N LYS A 75 -7.00 -31.16 -10.99
CA LYS A 75 -7.12 -32.53 -11.52
C LYS A 75 -6.96 -32.64 -13.04
N ASP A 76 -7.18 -31.54 -13.76
CA ASP A 76 -7.01 -31.44 -15.20
C ASP A 76 -5.59 -31.02 -15.63
N GLY A 77 -4.66 -30.85 -14.67
CA GLY A 77 -3.28 -30.44 -14.90
C GLY A 77 -3.08 -28.91 -14.96
N THR A 78 -4.12 -28.11 -14.74
CA THR A 78 -3.99 -26.65 -14.70
C THR A 78 -3.14 -26.21 -13.52
N ILE A 79 -2.06 -25.46 -13.79
CA ILE A 79 -1.20 -24.88 -12.74
C ILE A 79 -1.96 -23.76 -12.02
N ILE A 80 -1.94 -23.81 -10.69
CA ILE A 80 -2.58 -22.84 -9.80
C ILE A 80 -1.49 -22.05 -9.08
N GLU A 81 -1.42 -20.77 -9.37
CA GLU A 81 -0.43 -19.87 -8.76
C GLU A 81 -1.06 -19.04 -7.64
N LEU A 82 -0.47 -19.07 -6.44
CA LEU A 82 -0.87 -18.25 -5.30
C LEU A 82 -0.06 -16.96 -5.27
N LYS A 83 -0.52 -15.93 -5.99
CA LYS A 83 0.22 -14.66 -6.14
C LYS A 83 -0.18 -13.60 -5.13
N TYR A 84 -1.49 -13.39 -4.94
CA TYR A 84 -1.99 -12.22 -4.22
C TYR A 84 -2.98 -12.66 -3.15
N PRO A 85 -2.62 -12.61 -1.84
CA PRO A 85 -3.59 -12.88 -0.79
C PRO A 85 -4.73 -11.87 -0.89
N PHE A 86 -5.96 -12.39 -0.88
CA PHE A 86 -7.17 -11.60 -0.88
C PHE A 86 -7.62 -11.44 0.57
N ASN A 87 -7.33 -10.29 1.17
CA ASN A 87 -7.61 -10.06 2.58
C ASN A 87 -9.12 -9.87 2.80
N CYS A 88 -9.66 -10.38 3.92
CA CYS A 88 -10.97 -9.94 4.36
C CYS A 88 -10.89 -8.51 4.91
N SER A 89 -12.01 -7.80 4.93
CA SER A 89 -12.10 -6.55 5.66
C SER A 89 -11.66 -6.76 7.10
N ASP A 90 -10.93 -5.79 7.65
CA ASP A 90 -10.47 -5.88 9.02
C ASP A 90 -11.68 -5.99 9.98
N PRO A 91 -11.61 -6.81 11.04
CA PRO A 91 -12.70 -6.98 12.00
C PRO A 91 -12.98 -5.70 12.83
N THR A 92 -12.09 -4.70 12.72
CA THR A 92 -12.20 -3.41 13.36
C THR A 92 -11.42 -2.36 12.57
N THR A 93 -11.84 -1.10 12.64
CA THR A 93 -11.11 0.04 12.07
C THR A 93 -10.04 0.60 13.02
N GLU A 94 -9.96 0.05 14.23
CA GLU A 94 -9.07 0.52 15.29
C GLU A 94 -7.58 0.32 14.97
N ARG A 95 -6.76 1.37 15.20
CA ARG A 95 -5.31 1.36 14.88
C ARG A 95 -4.49 0.37 15.70
N TRP A 96 -5.00 -0.17 16.81
CA TRP A 96 -4.29 -1.20 17.59
C TRP A 96 -4.39 -2.61 17.00
N TYR A 97 -5.12 -2.79 15.89
CA TYR A 97 -5.20 -4.06 15.17
C TYR A 97 -4.11 -4.19 14.09
N HIS A 98 -3.32 -5.24 14.20
CA HIS A 98 -2.15 -5.51 13.35
C HIS A 98 -2.36 -6.65 12.36
N GLY A 99 -3.57 -7.20 12.26
CA GLY A 99 -3.89 -8.22 11.25
C GLY A 99 -2.98 -9.43 11.38
N HIS A 100 -2.45 -9.87 10.25
CA HIS A 100 -1.53 -11.00 10.18
C HIS A 100 -0.13 -10.65 10.74
N LEU A 101 0.06 -10.83 12.04
CA LEU A 101 1.33 -10.59 12.74
C LEU A 101 1.69 -11.81 13.60
N SER A 102 2.92 -12.29 13.48
CA SER A 102 3.42 -13.41 14.29
C SER A 102 3.67 -12.98 15.74
N GLY A 103 3.65 -13.95 16.67
CA GLY A 103 4.01 -13.72 18.07
C GLY A 103 5.39 -13.07 18.22
N PRO A 104 6.46 -13.67 17.66
CA PRO A 104 7.81 -13.10 17.73
C PRO A 104 7.94 -11.69 17.14
N ASN A 105 7.25 -11.39 16.04
CA ASN A 105 7.27 -10.03 15.47
C ASN A 105 6.51 -9.04 16.35
N ALA A 106 5.40 -9.47 16.97
CA ALA A 106 4.70 -8.65 17.96
C ALA A 106 5.56 -8.36 19.19
N GLU A 107 6.32 -9.35 19.67
CA GLU A 107 7.26 -9.17 20.77
C GLU A 107 8.34 -8.15 20.41
N LYS A 108 8.93 -8.26 19.21
CA LYS A 108 9.93 -7.31 18.71
C LYS A 108 9.40 -5.87 18.71
N LEU A 109 8.21 -5.64 18.15
CA LEU A 109 7.58 -4.30 18.11
C LEU A 109 7.34 -3.74 19.52
N LEU A 110 6.84 -4.57 20.43
CA LEU A 110 6.57 -4.16 21.80
C LEU A 110 7.86 -3.86 22.59
N TRP A 111 8.92 -4.64 22.39
CA TRP A 111 10.23 -4.40 22.99
C TRP A 111 10.92 -3.15 22.45
N GLU A 112 10.78 -2.84 21.16
CA GLU A 112 11.33 -1.62 20.58
C GLU A 112 10.71 -0.35 21.20
N ARG A 113 9.43 -0.42 21.59
CA ARG A 113 8.76 0.68 22.30
C ARG A 113 9.07 0.72 23.80
N ASP A 114 9.35 -0.42 24.40
CA ASP A 114 9.78 -0.60 25.80
C ASP A 114 8.93 0.14 26.87
N GLU A 115 7.62 0.25 26.64
CA GLU A 115 6.69 0.97 27.51
C GLU A 115 5.64 -0.01 28.09
N PRO A 116 5.68 -0.36 29.39
CA PRO A 116 4.76 -1.33 29.98
C PRO A 116 3.28 -0.94 29.87
N GLY A 117 2.42 -1.94 29.68
CA GLY A 117 1.00 -1.76 29.38
C GLY A 117 0.72 -1.40 27.92
N THR A 118 1.75 -1.38 27.07
CA THR A 118 1.58 -1.26 25.61
C THR A 118 0.96 -2.54 25.07
N PHE A 119 -0.10 -2.43 24.27
CA PHE A 119 -0.77 -3.60 23.70
C PHE A 119 -1.05 -3.48 22.20
N LEU A 120 -1.19 -4.64 21.55
CA LEU A 120 -1.70 -4.77 20.19
C LEU A 120 -2.54 -6.04 20.04
N VAL A 121 -3.44 -6.06 19.05
CA VAL A 121 -4.20 -7.26 18.69
C VAL A 121 -3.81 -7.72 17.31
N ARG A 122 -3.70 -9.04 17.13
CA ARG A 122 -3.30 -9.70 15.88
C ARG A 122 -4.11 -10.97 15.67
N GLU A 123 -4.08 -11.51 14.46
CA GLU A 123 -4.68 -12.81 14.15
C GLU A 123 -3.94 -13.96 14.86
N SER A 124 -4.69 -15.02 15.19
CA SER A 124 -4.12 -16.26 15.69
C SER A 124 -3.64 -17.14 14.53
N LEU A 125 -2.31 -17.23 14.36
CA LEU A 125 -1.71 -18.13 13.36
C LEU A 125 -1.92 -19.61 13.70
N SER A 126 -2.03 -19.93 15.00
CA SER A 126 -2.25 -21.30 15.49
C SER A 126 -3.70 -21.79 15.33
N LYS A 127 -4.67 -20.88 15.34
CA LYS A 127 -6.09 -21.21 15.27
C LYS A 127 -6.81 -20.17 14.41
N PRO A 128 -6.98 -20.43 13.10
CA PRO A 128 -7.62 -19.50 12.18
C PRO A 128 -9.02 -19.09 12.64
N GLY A 129 -9.33 -17.79 12.56
CA GLY A 129 -10.58 -17.19 13.02
C GLY A 129 -10.55 -16.67 14.46
N ASP A 130 -9.58 -17.09 15.27
CA ASP A 130 -9.32 -16.51 16.58
C ASP A 130 -8.28 -15.37 16.47
N PHE A 131 -8.15 -14.58 17.54
CA PHE A 131 -7.24 -13.45 17.66
C PHE A 131 -6.33 -13.61 18.89
N VAL A 132 -5.30 -12.78 18.99
CA VAL A 132 -4.39 -12.73 20.13
C VAL A 132 -4.14 -11.28 20.53
N LEU A 133 -4.41 -10.97 21.80
CA LEU A 133 -3.99 -9.73 22.45
C LEU A 133 -2.58 -9.91 22.99
N SER A 134 -1.64 -9.13 22.47
CA SER A 134 -0.23 -9.14 22.91
C SER A 134 0.05 -7.88 23.74
N VAL A 135 0.54 -8.04 24.97
CA VAL A 135 0.72 -6.93 25.93
C VAL A 135 2.10 -6.97 26.54
N LEU A 136 2.82 -5.86 26.52
CA LEU A 136 4.09 -5.72 27.23
C LEU A 136 3.82 -5.57 28.72
N THR A 137 4.26 -6.54 29.52
CA THR A 137 4.05 -6.53 30.98
C THR A 137 5.19 -5.82 31.71
N GLU A 138 5.01 -5.53 32.99
CA GLU A 138 6.07 -4.98 33.85
C GLU A 138 7.11 -6.04 34.27
N GLU A 139 6.77 -7.34 34.15
CA GLU A 139 7.63 -8.46 34.50
C GLU A 139 8.82 -8.58 33.52
N LYS A 140 9.99 -8.97 34.02
CA LYS A 140 11.14 -9.31 33.16
C LYS A 140 10.98 -10.71 32.59
N SER A 141 11.36 -10.92 31.33
CA SER A 141 11.37 -12.26 30.73
C SER A 141 12.36 -13.16 31.46
N LYS A 142 11.99 -14.42 31.68
CA LYS A 142 12.88 -15.46 32.22
C LYS A 142 13.87 -15.99 31.17
N ALA A 143 13.64 -15.70 29.89
CA ALA A 143 14.56 -16.05 28.80
C ALA A 143 15.69 -15.02 28.70
N SER A 144 16.86 -15.48 28.28
CA SER A 144 18.14 -14.76 28.22
C SER A 144 18.22 -13.55 27.29
N SER A 145 17.09 -13.06 26.75
CA SER A 145 17.01 -11.92 25.82
C SER A 145 16.95 -10.54 26.49
N GLY A 146 16.90 -10.45 27.83
CA GLY A 146 16.99 -9.18 28.56
C GLY A 146 15.76 -8.25 28.47
N GLY A 147 14.76 -8.57 27.66
CA GLY A 147 13.52 -7.80 27.51
C GLY A 147 12.46 -8.06 28.58
N ARG A 148 11.46 -7.16 28.67
CA ARG A 148 10.24 -7.39 29.48
C ARG A 148 9.41 -8.53 28.89
N ARG A 149 8.65 -9.23 29.71
CA ARG A 149 7.76 -10.32 29.26
C ARG A 149 6.61 -9.73 28.45
N VAL A 150 6.30 -10.35 27.31
CA VAL A 150 5.07 -10.10 26.55
C VAL A 150 4.06 -11.20 26.90
N SER A 151 2.87 -10.80 27.32
CA SER A 151 1.74 -11.71 27.51
C SER A 151 0.97 -11.84 26.20
N HIS A 152 0.60 -13.08 25.84
CA HIS A 152 -0.22 -13.38 24.67
C HIS A 152 -1.53 -14.03 25.11
N ILE A 153 -2.60 -13.24 25.14
CA ILE A 153 -3.93 -13.63 25.59
C ILE A 153 -4.76 -14.00 24.36
N LYS A 154 -5.28 -15.23 24.31
CA LYS A 154 -6.12 -15.70 23.19
C LYS A 154 -7.51 -15.05 23.29
N ILE A 155 -7.97 -14.52 22.17
CA ILE A 155 -9.34 -14.03 21.98
C ILE A 155 -10.03 -15.01 21.03
N MET A 156 -11.03 -15.72 21.53
CA MET A 156 -11.79 -16.70 20.76
C MET A 156 -12.99 -16.03 20.11
N CYS A 157 -13.24 -16.37 18.84
CA CYS A 157 -14.45 -16.00 18.13
C CYS A 157 -15.42 -17.18 18.11
N GLN A 158 -16.56 -17.04 18.80
CA GLN A 158 -17.58 -18.08 18.92
C GLN A 158 -18.94 -17.48 18.60
N ASN A 159 -19.63 -18.02 17.58
CA ASN A 159 -20.93 -17.53 17.13
C ASN A 159 -20.94 -16.01 16.84
N ASP A 160 -19.92 -15.52 16.14
CA ASP A 160 -19.73 -14.10 15.82
C ASP A 160 -19.61 -13.17 17.06
N ARG A 161 -19.22 -13.73 18.21
CA ARG A 161 -18.93 -12.99 19.45
C ARG A 161 -17.53 -13.32 19.96
N TYR A 162 -16.95 -12.40 20.72
CA TYR A 162 -15.56 -12.45 21.17
C TYR A 162 -15.44 -12.68 22.67
N THR A 163 -14.47 -13.48 23.10
CA THR A 163 -14.17 -13.70 24.53
C THR A 163 -12.71 -14.09 24.74
N VAL A 164 -12.16 -13.82 25.94
CA VAL A 164 -10.83 -14.27 26.37
C VAL A 164 -10.87 -15.60 27.16
N GLY A 165 -12.03 -16.28 27.17
CA GLY A 165 -12.23 -17.57 27.86
C GLY A 165 -12.95 -17.49 29.21
N GLY A 166 -13.48 -16.31 29.56
CA GLY A 166 -14.40 -16.13 30.68
C GLY A 166 -15.87 -16.33 30.29
N THR A 167 -16.77 -15.97 31.21
CA THR A 167 -18.23 -15.97 30.95
C THR A 167 -18.69 -14.78 30.10
N GLU A 168 -17.88 -13.73 30.05
CA GLU A 168 -18.19 -12.50 29.30
C GLU A 168 -17.94 -12.70 27.80
N MET A 169 -18.92 -12.28 27.00
CA MET A 169 -18.88 -12.29 25.54
C MET A 169 -19.26 -10.92 25.00
N PHE A 170 -18.56 -10.50 23.94
CA PHE A 170 -18.67 -9.17 23.34
C PHE A 170 -19.03 -9.27 21.86
N ASP A 171 -19.77 -8.28 21.36
CA ASP A 171 -20.24 -8.30 19.97
C ASP A 171 -19.16 -7.81 18.99
N THR A 172 -18.24 -6.95 19.45
CA THR A 172 -17.09 -6.51 18.67
C THR A 172 -15.77 -6.65 19.44
N LEU A 173 -14.66 -6.73 18.70
CA LEU A 173 -13.32 -6.66 19.31
C LEU A 173 -13.11 -5.32 20.04
N ALA A 174 -13.69 -4.22 19.55
CA ALA A 174 -13.58 -2.92 20.19
C ALA A 174 -14.24 -2.90 21.58
N ASP A 175 -15.44 -3.48 21.71
CA ASP A 175 -16.15 -3.57 22.99
C ASP A 175 -15.37 -4.43 24.00
N LEU A 176 -14.82 -5.56 23.53
CA LEU A 176 -13.96 -6.42 24.34
C LEU A 176 -12.76 -5.63 24.87
N MET A 177 -12.08 -4.89 23.99
CA MET A 177 -10.89 -4.14 24.35
C MET A 177 -11.20 -3.00 25.31
N GLU A 178 -12.28 -2.23 25.09
CA GLU A 178 -12.67 -1.14 25.99
C GLU A 178 -13.06 -1.65 27.39
N HIS A 179 -13.73 -2.81 27.46
CA HIS A 179 -14.03 -3.46 28.74
C HIS A 179 -12.75 -3.83 29.50
N TYR A 180 -11.82 -4.54 28.86
CA TYR A 180 -10.60 -5.00 29.51
C TYR A 180 -9.56 -3.90 29.73
N LYS A 181 -9.65 -2.78 29.01
CA LYS A 181 -8.88 -1.58 29.29
C LYS A 181 -9.21 -0.98 30.65
N ARG A 182 -10.48 -1.07 31.08
CA ARG A 182 -10.94 -0.58 32.39
C ARG A 182 -10.71 -1.60 33.51
N LYS A 183 -10.99 -2.87 33.23
CA LYS A 183 -10.97 -3.95 34.23
C LYS A 183 -9.58 -4.54 34.46
N GLY A 184 -8.73 -4.56 33.44
CA GLY A 184 -7.56 -5.44 33.40
C GLY A 184 -7.93 -6.89 33.15
N ILE A 185 -6.95 -7.72 32.80
CA ILE A 185 -7.13 -9.16 32.56
C ILE A 185 -6.27 -9.93 33.57
N GLU A 186 -6.87 -10.85 34.31
CA GLU A 186 -6.15 -11.76 35.19
C GLU A 186 -5.77 -13.05 34.45
N GLU A 187 -4.48 -13.38 34.44
CA GLU A 187 -3.98 -14.64 33.90
C GLU A 187 -4.22 -15.80 34.88
N MET A 188 -4.19 -17.05 34.38
CA MET A 188 -4.28 -18.24 35.24
C MET A 188 -3.15 -18.34 36.28
N SER A 189 -2.03 -17.65 36.06
CA SER A 189 -0.94 -17.53 37.04
C SER A 189 -1.28 -16.60 38.21
N GLY A 190 -2.39 -15.85 38.16
CA GLY A 190 -2.74 -14.76 39.07
C GLY A 190 -2.09 -13.42 38.72
N THR A 191 -1.32 -13.34 37.62
CA THR A 191 -0.72 -12.08 37.15
C THR A 191 -1.79 -11.21 36.49
N TRP A 192 -1.85 -9.93 36.87
CA TRP A 192 -2.73 -8.94 36.23
C TRP A 192 -2.05 -8.24 35.07
N VAL A 193 -2.74 -8.22 33.93
CA VAL A 193 -2.31 -7.55 32.70
C VAL A 193 -3.20 -6.34 32.47
N HIS A 194 -2.58 -5.16 32.43
CA HIS A 194 -3.28 -3.89 32.24
C HIS A 194 -3.02 -3.33 30.85
N LEU A 195 -4.09 -2.90 30.16
CA LEU A 195 -4.02 -2.28 28.84
C LEU A 195 -3.96 -0.77 29.03
N LYS A 196 -2.75 -0.20 29.02
CA LYS A 196 -2.55 1.23 29.28
C LYS A 196 -2.60 2.04 27.98
N GLN A 197 -1.78 1.67 27.00
CA GLN A 197 -1.70 2.38 25.71
C GLN A 197 -1.61 1.42 24.51
N PRO A 198 -2.25 1.76 23.39
CA PRO A 198 -2.15 0.95 22.18
C PRO A 198 -0.80 1.14 21.47
N TYR A 199 -0.32 0.08 20.82
CA TYR A 199 0.68 0.16 19.76
C TYR A 199 -0.06 0.32 18.42
N PHE A 200 0.03 1.49 17.81
CA PHE A 200 -0.68 1.79 16.57
C PHE A 200 0.00 1.17 15.35
N SER A 201 -0.81 0.64 14.44
CA SER A 201 -0.42 0.15 13.12
C SER A 201 -0.69 1.21 12.06
N THR A 202 0.26 1.39 11.15
CA THR A 202 0.08 2.18 9.92
C THR A 202 -0.39 1.33 8.74
N ARG A 203 -0.37 -0.01 8.87
CA ARG A 203 -0.99 -0.92 7.90
C ARG A 203 -2.48 -0.64 7.81
N VAL A 204 -3.01 -0.67 6.60
CA VAL A 204 -4.46 -0.62 6.34
C VAL A 204 -4.78 -1.50 5.14
N ASN A 205 -5.92 -2.21 5.19
CA ASN A 205 -6.48 -2.81 3.98
C ASN A 205 -6.88 -1.67 3.02
N ALA A 206 -6.41 -1.71 1.77
CA ALA A 206 -6.67 -0.67 0.79
C ALA A 206 -8.18 -0.35 0.67
N ALA A 207 -9.03 -1.37 0.71
CA ALA A 207 -10.47 -1.25 0.64
C ALA A 207 -11.08 -0.32 1.71
N ASP A 208 -10.42 -0.25 2.86
CA ASP A 208 -10.90 0.39 4.09
C ASP A 208 -10.15 1.71 4.38
N ILE A 209 -9.33 2.21 3.43
CA ILE A 209 -8.55 3.44 3.61
C ILE A 209 -9.43 4.66 3.94
N ASP A 210 -10.64 4.75 3.39
CA ASP A 210 -11.59 5.83 3.67
C ASP A 210 -11.97 5.89 5.16
N SER A 211 -12.15 4.71 5.78
CA SER A 211 -12.37 4.62 7.22
C SER A 211 -11.15 5.04 8.02
N ARG A 212 -9.93 4.73 7.56
CA ARG A 212 -8.69 5.21 8.19
C ARG A 212 -8.54 6.73 8.08
N VAL A 213 -8.86 7.33 6.94
CA VAL A 213 -8.84 8.79 6.75
C VAL A 213 -9.78 9.46 7.75
N ARG A 214 -11.04 9.00 7.84
CA ARG A 214 -12.01 9.53 8.80
C ARG A 214 -11.53 9.38 10.25
N LEU A 215 -10.93 8.25 10.60
CA LEU A 215 -10.41 8.02 11.94
C LEU A 215 -9.29 9.01 12.28
N LEU A 216 -8.33 9.22 11.38
CA LEU A 216 -7.21 10.14 11.61
C LEU A 216 -7.67 11.60 11.71
N ASP A 217 -8.69 11.99 10.94
CA ASP A 217 -9.29 13.32 11.04
C ASP A 217 -10.06 13.50 12.36
N GLN A 218 -10.87 12.53 12.78
CA GLN A 218 -11.58 12.57 14.06
C GLN A 218 -10.63 12.63 15.26
N MET A 219 -9.49 11.93 15.18
CA MET A 219 -8.47 11.99 16.23
C MET A 219 -7.89 13.39 16.38
N ALA A 220 -7.70 14.13 15.27
CA ALA A 220 -7.24 15.52 15.32
C ALA A 220 -8.32 16.48 15.84
N GLU A 221 -9.60 16.23 15.52
CA GLU A 221 -10.72 17.07 15.99
C GLU A 221 -10.96 16.97 17.50
N ARG A 222 -10.90 15.76 18.07
CA ARG A 222 -11.07 15.52 19.52
C ARG A 222 -10.03 16.22 20.40
N GLU A 223 -8.91 16.66 19.81
CA GLU A 223 -7.90 17.46 20.51
C GLU A 223 -8.28 18.93 20.67
N ASN A 224 -9.04 19.50 19.72
CA ASN A 224 -9.46 20.90 19.79
C ASN A 224 -10.41 21.19 20.96
N GLU A 225 -10.93 20.14 21.62
CA GLU A 225 -11.81 20.21 22.78
C GLU A 225 -11.09 19.95 24.13
N GLY A 226 -9.79 19.59 24.12
CA GLY A 226 -9.04 19.17 25.32
C GLY A 226 -7.88 20.09 25.74
N ASP A 227 -7.66 20.23 27.05
CA ASP A 227 -6.69 21.16 27.67
C ASP A 227 -5.19 20.75 27.56
N LYS A 228 -4.85 19.72 26.77
CA LYS A 228 -3.47 19.22 26.61
C LYS A 228 -3.07 19.18 25.13
N LYS A 229 -2.06 19.99 24.77
CA LYS A 229 -1.37 20.04 23.46
C LYS A 229 -0.54 18.79 23.17
N THR A 230 -1.17 17.62 23.14
CA THR A 230 -0.65 16.52 22.33
C THR A 230 -1.24 16.70 20.95
N LYS A 231 -0.54 16.28 19.90
CA LYS A 231 -1.02 16.36 18.52
C LYS A 231 -1.25 14.92 18.03
N ALA A 232 -2.39 14.61 17.42
CA ALA A 232 -2.87 13.26 17.10
C ALA A 232 -3.18 13.09 15.60
N GLY A 233 -3.63 11.89 15.22
CA GLY A 233 -4.11 11.59 13.87
C GLY A 233 -2.98 11.66 12.84
N PHE A 234 -3.22 12.36 11.73
CA PHE A 234 -2.23 12.54 10.67
C PHE A 234 -0.92 13.15 11.17
N TRP A 235 -0.99 14.12 12.09
CA TRP A 235 0.20 14.75 12.63
C TRP A 235 1.05 13.74 13.43
N GLU A 236 0.43 12.91 14.27
CA GLU A 236 1.13 11.90 15.07
C GLU A 236 1.82 10.86 14.19
N GLU A 237 1.14 10.34 13.16
CA GLU A 237 1.74 9.39 12.21
C GLU A 237 2.90 10.04 11.44
N PHE A 238 2.73 11.28 11.01
CA PHE A 238 3.78 12.02 10.30
C PHE A 238 4.97 12.37 11.20
N ASP A 239 4.74 12.82 12.44
CA ASP A 239 5.79 13.13 13.41
C ASP A 239 6.58 11.88 13.81
N THR A 240 5.90 10.73 13.95
CA THR A 240 6.56 9.43 14.15
C THR A 240 7.50 9.12 12.99
N LEU A 241 7.06 9.33 11.75
CA LEU A 241 7.88 9.15 10.55
C LEU A 241 9.07 10.14 10.49
N GLN A 242 8.95 11.34 11.05
CA GLN A 242 10.07 12.29 11.16
C GLN A 242 11.15 11.83 12.15
N LYS A 243 10.76 11.08 13.18
CA LYS A 243 11.65 10.58 14.25
C LYS A 243 12.26 9.22 13.93
N GLN A 244 11.74 8.51 12.94
CA GLN A 244 12.28 7.22 12.52
C GLN A 244 13.64 7.40 11.84
N GLU A 245 14.67 6.75 12.39
CA GLU A 245 15.97 6.62 11.72
C GLU A 245 15.92 5.53 10.65
N THR A 246 16.59 5.79 9.52
CA THR A 246 16.76 4.93 8.34
C THR A 246 17.28 3.53 8.70
N LYS A 247 16.42 2.56 9.02
CA LYS A 247 16.88 1.24 9.51
C LYS A 247 16.23 0.00 8.91
N ASN A 248 15.27 0.09 7.99
CA ASN A 248 14.62 -1.12 7.46
C ASN A 248 14.59 -1.15 5.93
N LYS A 249 15.41 -2.02 5.33
CA LYS A 249 15.30 -2.38 3.91
C LYS A 249 14.04 -3.24 3.71
N LEU A 250 12.98 -2.64 3.17
CA LEU A 250 11.88 -3.39 2.57
C LEU A 250 12.28 -3.76 1.15
N GLN A 251 12.29 -5.04 0.84
CA GLN A 251 12.44 -5.54 -0.52
C GLN A 251 11.08 -6.08 -0.95
N GLU A 252 10.38 -5.33 -1.81
CA GLU A 252 9.16 -5.84 -2.44
C GLU A 252 9.55 -6.80 -3.57
N SER A 253 8.92 -7.98 -3.60
CA SER A 253 9.08 -8.97 -4.67
C SER A 253 8.21 -8.59 -5.88
N GLY A 254 8.83 -8.36 -7.04
CA GLY A 254 8.16 -8.07 -8.31
C GLY A 254 9.06 -7.23 -9.23
N ASP A 255 8.62 -6.98 -10.47
CA ASP A 255 9.24 -6.01 -11.39
C ASP A 255 8.72 -4.60 -11.03
N PRO A 256 9.45 -3.82 -10.21
CA PRO A 256 8.92 -2.59 -9.64
C PRO A 256 9.04 -1.47 -10.66
N LYS A 257 8.05 -0.56 -10.67
CA LYS A 257 8.23 0.73 -11.36
C LYS A 257 9.46 1.42 -10.76
N VAL A 258 10.35 1.88 -11.64
CA VAL A 258 11.56 2.61 -11.28
C VAL A 258 11.45 4.08 -11.68
N TYR A 259 12.00 4.95 -10.83
CA TYR A 259 11.90 6.40 -10.96
C TYR A 259 13.26 7.05 -10.75
N ILE A 260 13.45 8.22 -11.35
CA ILE A 260 14.53 9.14 -11.01
C ILE A 260 13.92 10.39 -10.39
N ALA A 261 14.18 10.58 -9.10
CA ALA A 261 13.81 11.80 -8.39
C ALA A 261 14.98 12.80 -8.41
N CYS A 262 14.81 13.94 -9.09
CA CYS A 262 15.84 14.97 -9.18
C CYS A 262 15.30 16.37 -8.84
N GLN A 263 16.21 17.32 -8.62
CA GLN A 263 15.86 18.72 -8.48
C GLN A 263 15.46 19.34 -9.83
N GLY A 264 14.78 20.50 -9.77
CA GLY A 264 14.55 21.33 -10.95
C GLY A 264 15.87 21.84 -11.52
N CYS A 265 15.93 22.00 -12.84
CA CYS A 265 17.14 22.41 -13.52
C CYS A 265 17.60 23.80 -13.09
N LEU A 266 18.91 23.95 -12.94
CA LEU A 266 19.61 25.22 -12.90
C LEU A 266 20.17 25.50 -14.30
N ALA A 267 20.51 26.76 -14.59
CA ALA A 267 21.11 27.13 -15.87
C ALA A 267 22.38 26.31 -16.18
N THR A 268 23.16 25.98 -15.15
CA THR A 268 24.40 25.20 -15.27
C THR A 268 24.19 23.69 -15.40
N THR A 269 23.01 23.17 -15.06
CA THR A 269 22.74 21.71 -15.02
C THR A 269 21.82 21.24 -16.14
N VAL A 270 21.42 22.12 -17.08
CA VAL A 270 20.54 21.75 -18.20
C VAL A 270 21.17 20.66 -19.05
N ASN A 271 22.47 20.76 -19.34
CA ASN A 271 23.18 19.77 -20.16
C ASN A 271 23.27 18.42 -19.43
N ASP A 272 23.58 18.44 -18.12
CA ASP A 272 23.64 17.23 -17.29
C ASP A 272 22.28 16.54 -17.19
N PHE A 273 21.20 17.32 -17.12
CA PHE A 273 19.84 16.79 -17.12
C PHE A 273 19.54 16.02 -18.42
N TRP A 274 19.89 16.57 -19.58
CA TRP A 274 19.68 15.87 -20.85
C TRP A 274 20.61 14.68 -21.05
N GLN A 275 21.84 14.74 -20.53
CA GLN A 275 22.72 13.57 -20.43
C GLN A 275 22.07 12.44 -19.63
N MET A 276 21.46 12.76 -18.47
CA MET A 276 20.72 11.80 -17.65
C MET A 276 19.51 11.23 -18.41
N VAL A 277 18.70 12.07 -19.05
CA VAL A 277 17.55 11.63 -19.88
C VAL A 277 18.00 10.66 -20.97
N TRP A 278 19.14 10.95 -21.63
CA TRP A 278 19.67 10.11 -22.69
C TRP A 278 20.19 8.77 -22.17
N GLN A 279 21.10 8.79 -21.19
CA GLN A 279 21.79 7.60 -20.68
C GLN A 279 20.81 6.61 -20.05
N GLU A 280 19.81 7.11 -19.31
CA GLU A 280 18.84 6.29 -18.57
C GLU A 280 17.71 5.80 -19.45
N ARG A 281 17.74 6.06 -20.76
CA ARG A 281 16.69 5.64 -21.70
C ARG A 281 15.29 6.14 -21.32
N THR A 282 15.21 7.27 -20.60
CA THR A 282 13.93 7.86 -20.17
C THR A 282 13.07 8.21 -21.39
N ARG A 283 11.76 7.96 -21.27
CA ARG A 283 10.75 8.33 -22.26
C ARG A 283 9.74 9.34 -21.74
N VAL A 284 9.53 9.38 -20.43
CA VAL A 284 8.55 10.25 -19.77
C VAL A 284 9.21 11.08 -18.69
N ILE A 285 8.99 12.40 -18.73
CA ILE A 285 9.44 13.37 -17.73
C ILE A 285 8.20 14.00 -17.08
N VAL A 286 8.19 14.06 -15.76
CA VAL A 286 7.12 14.61 -14.93
C VAL A 286 7.67 15.80 -14.13
N MET A 287 7.25 17.01 -14.50
CA MET A 287 7.57 18.26 -13.81
C MET A 287 6.38 18.70 -12.97
N THR A 288 6.57 18.92 -11.67
CA THR A 288 5.48 19.22 -10.72
C THR A 288 5.56 20.64 -10.14
N THR A 289 6.07 21.58 -10.93
CA THR A 289 6.25 22.98 -10.56
C THR A 289 6.16 23.88 -11.78
N ARG A 290 5.81 25.14 -11.57
CA ARG A 290 6.03 26.19 -12.57
C ARG A 290 7.50 26.61 -12.56
N GLU A 291 7.94 27.27 -13.61
CA GLU A 291 9.31 27.79 -13.73
C GLU A 291 9.60 28.80 -12.60
N VAL A 292 8.60 29.65 -12.32
CA VAL A 292 8.63 30.69 -11.30
C VAL A 292 7.36 30.60 -10.46
N GLU A 293 7.52 30.57 -9.14
CA GLU A 293 6.41 30.59 -8.17
C GLU A 293 6.70 31.69 -7.14
N LYS A 294 5.74 32.61 -6.93
CA LYS A 294 5.89 33.81 -6.08
C LYS A 294 7.18 34.62 -6.34
N GLY A 295 7.54 34.77 -7.62
CA GLY A 295 8.75 35.50 -8.03
C GLY A 295 10.07 34.81 -7.68
N ARG A 296 10.05 33.53 -7.27
CA ARG A 296 11.24 32.72 -7.03
C ARG A 296 11.37 31.66 -8.12
N ASN A 297 12.56 31.56 -8.71
CA ASN A 297 12.89 30.52 -9.67
C ASN A 297 12.84 29.15 -9.00
N LYS A 298 12.07 28.23 -9.57
CA LYS A 298 11.94 26.84 -9.12
C LYS A 298 12.66 25.87 -10.04
N CYS A 299 12.59 26.12 -11.34
CA CYS A 299 13.24 25.34 -12.39
C CYS A 299 13.41 26.25 -13.61
N VAL A 300 14.62 26.29 -14.19
CA VAL A 300 14.80 26.96 -15.48
C VAL A 300 14.22 26.08 -16.61
N PRO A 301 13.65 26.67 -17.66
CA PRO A 301 13.26 25.90 -18.85
C PRO A 301 14.47 25.19 -19.46
N TYR A 302 14.36 23.88 -19.63
CA TYR A 302 15.37 23.04 -20.28
C TYR A 302 14.93 22.54 -21.66
N TRP A 303 13.78 22.98 -22.14
CA TRP A 303 13.23 22.65 -23.46
C TRP A 303 13.25 23.87 -24.40
N PRO A 304 13.26 23.68 -25.72
CA PRO A 304 13.06 24.75 -26.69
C PRO A 304 11.57 25.13 -26.81
N GLU A 305 11.29 26.30 -27.37
CA GLU A 305 9.93 26.72 -27.77
C GLU A 305 9.34 25.79 -28.84
N MET A 306 8.01 25.82 -29.02
CA MET A 306 7.30 24.99 -30.00
C MET A 306 7.89 25.14 -31.42
N GLN A 307 8.19 24.02 -32.08
CA GLN A 307 8.87 23.93 -33.38
C GLN A 307 10.32 24.45 -33.39
N GLY A 308 10.87 24.84 -32.24
CA GLY A 308 12.27 25.21 -32.07
C GLY A 308 13.15 24.01 -31.72
N SER A 309 14.45 24.17 -31.94
CA SER A 309 15.50 23.24 -31.51
C SER A 309 16.54 23.95 -30.65
N LYS A 310 17.21 23.19 -29.78
CA LYS A 310 18.27 23.68 -28.91
C LYS A 310 19.35 22.62 -28.72
N GLU A 311 20.60 23.00 -28.91
CA GLU A 311 21.75 22.18 -28.54
C GLU A 311 21.95 22.18 -27.02
N VAL A 312 22.09 20.99 -26.45
CA VAL A 312 22.24 20.75 -25.00
C VAL A 312 23.37 19.74 -24.79
N GLY A 313 24.60 20.25 -24.70
CA GLY A 313 25.79 19.39 -24.65
C GLY A 313 25.96 18.61 -25.96
N PRO A 314 26.11 17.27 -25.94
CA PRO A 314 26.30 16.46 -27.14
C PRO A 314 24.98 16.09 -27.85
N TYR A 315 23.86 16.72 -27.49
CA TYR A 315 22.53 16.41 -28.02
C TYR A 315 21.86 17.64 -28.63
N VAL A 316 20.94 17.40 -29.55
CA VAL A 316 19.94 18.38 -29.99
C VAL A 316 18.57 17.93 -29.50
N VAL A 317 17.82 18.87 -28.91
CA VAL A 317 16.44 18.66 -28.50
C VAL A 317 15.54 19.57 -29.33
N THR A 318 14.47 19.00 -29.88
CA THR A 318 13.49 19.72 -30.70
C THR A 318 12.10 19.56 -30.08
N CYS A 319 11.34 20.65 -29.94
CA CYS A 319 9.95 20.58 -29.49
C CYS A 319 9.03 20.37 -30.70
N VAL A 320 8.43 19.18 -30.77
CA VAL A 320 7.58 18.75 -31.89
C VAL A 320 6.14 19.26 -31.72
N SER A 321 5.61 19.19 -30.50
CA SER A 321 4.27 19.69 -30.21
C SER A 321 4.09 20.08 -28.75
N GLU A 322 3.18 21.03 -28.52
CA GLU A 322 2.67 21.37 -27.19
C GLU A 322 1.16 21.20 -27.15
N ARG A 323 0.63 20.76 -26.00
CA ARG A 323 -0.81 20.66 -25.75
C ARG A 323 -1.11 21.11 -24.32
N ASP A 324 -2.06 22.02 -24.19
CA ASP A 324 -2.59 22.44 -22.91
C ASP A 324 -3.77 21.54 -22.50
N ALA A 325 -3.72 21.06 -21.26
CA ALA A 325 -4.86 20.48 -20.55
C ALA A 325 -5.20 21.37 -19.36
N THR A 326 -6.31 21.09 -18.67
CA THR A 326 -6.79 21.90 -17.54
C THR A 326 -5.73 22.10 -16.46
N ASP A 327 -5.09 21.01 -16.03
CA ASP A 327 -4.16 21.04 -14.89
C ASP A 327 -2.69 20.92 -15.24
N TYR A 328 -2.38 20.61 -16.49
CA TYR A 328 -1.04 20.29 -16.93
C TYR A 328 -0.82 20.62 -18.42
N LYS A 329 0.43 20.85 -18.79
CA LYS A 329 0.87 21.00 -20.18
C LYS A 329 1.68 19.78 -20.60
N ILE A 330 1.44 19.30 -21.82
CA ILE A 330 2.21 18.23 -22.45
C ILE A 330 3.11 18.85 -23.52
N ARG A 331 4.39 18.47 -23.53
CA ARG A 331 5.31 18.72 -24.64
C ARG A 331 5.81 17.39 -25.18
N VAL A 332 5.79 17.24 -26.49
CA VAL A 332 6.45 16.13 -27.18
C VAL A 332 7.75 16.68 -27.75
N MET A 333 8.86 16.10 -27.33
CA MET A 333 10.19 16.50 -27.76
C MET A 333 10.92 15.32 -28.37
N ASP A 334 11.76 15.60 -29.34
CA ASP A 334 12.70 14.63 -29.90
C ASP A 334 14.12 15.02 -29.48
N ILE A 335 14.87 14.05 -28.97
CA ILE A 335 16.30 14.18 -28.67
C ILE A 335 17.10 13.25 -29.58
N SER A 336 18.20 13.75 -30.12
CA SER A 336 19.20 12.94 -30.83
C SER A 336 20.63 13.41 -30.52
N PRO A 337 21.63 12.52 -30.57
CA PRO A 337 23.03 12.90 -30.52
C PRO A 337 23.41 13.74 -31.75
N LEU A 338 24.27 14.75 -31.56
CA LEU A 338 24.72 15.63 -32.65
C LEU A 338 25.48 14.86 -33.75
N ASP A 339 26.16 13.79 -33.39
CA ASP A 339 26.92 12.92 -34.30
C ASP A 339 26.06 11.82 -34.96
N GLN A 340 24.82 11.60 -34.47
CA GLN A 340 23.94 10.51 -34.90
C GLN A 340 22.50 11.02 -35.03
N SER A 341 22.25 11.90 -36.01
CA SER A 341 20.94 12.53 -36.22
C SER A 341 19.80 11.53 -36.44
N ASP A 342 20.09 10.34 -36.94
CA ASP A 342 19.09 9.29 -37.21
C ASP A 342 18.66 8.54 -35.92
N SER A 343 19.42 8.66 -34.83
CA SER A 343 19.13 8.02 -33.54
C SER A 343 18.18 8.88 -32.71
N VAL A 344 16.98 9.13 -33.24
CA VAL A 344 15.97 9.99 -32.61
C VAL A 344 15.22 9.24 -31.52
N ARG A 345 15.06 9.89 -30.37
CA ARG A 345 14.24 9.42 -29.27
C ARG A 345 13.17 10.43 -28.90
N THR A 346 11.91 10.03 -29.01
CA THR A 346 10.79 10.84 -28.52
C THR A 346 10.68 10.78 -27.00
N ILE A 347 10.51 11.95 -26.39
CA ILE A 347 10.36 12.23 -24.97
C ILE A 347 9.02 12.93 -24.76
N TRP A 348 8.20 12.38 -23.85
CA TRP A 348 6.95 12.98 -23.41
C TRP A 348 7.16 13.72 -22.10
N HIS A 349 6.95 15.03 -22.13
CA HIS A 349 7.14 15.90 -20.98
C HIS A 349 5.81 16.40 -20.46
N TYR A 350 5.49 16.02 -19.24
CA TYR A 350 4.27 16.36 -18.53
C TYR A 350 4.58 17.37 -17.44
N GLN A 351 4.06 18.59 -17.56
CA GLN A 351 4.24 19.66 -16.57
C GLN A 351 2.92 19.93 -15.86
N TYR A 352 2.81 19.53 -14.59
CA TYR A 352 1.65 19.83 -13.75
C TYR A 352 1.71 21.27 -13.24
N LEU A 353 0.67 22.04 -13.53
CA LEU A 353 0.62 23.50 -13.34
C LEU A 353 -0.35 23.92 -12.21
N SER A 354 -1.29 23.05 -11.84
CA SER A 354 -2.30 23.34 -10.81
C SER A 354 -1.85 23.06 -9.37
N TRP A 355 -0.59 22.67 -9.14
CA TRP A 355 -0.10 22.50 -7.77
C TRP A 355 0.07 23.88 -7.10
N PRO A 356 -0.52 24.13 -5.92
CA PRO A 356 -0.43 25.43 -5.28
C PRO A 356 0.96 25.75 -4.72
N ASP A 357 1.30 27.04 -4.65
CA ASP A 357 2.58 27.50 -4.11
C ASP A 357 2.76 27.12 -2.63
N HIS A 358 1.66 26.99 -1.87
CA HIS A 358 1.66 26.52 -0.49
C HIS A 358 0.70 25.35 -0.33
N GLY A 359 1.13 24.33 0.42
CA GLY A 359 0.32 23.16 0.71
C GLY A 359 0.22 22.18 -0.47
N VAL A 360 -1.00 21.70 -0.68
CA VAL A 360 -1.38 20.63 -1.60
C VAL A 360 -2.66 21.03 -2.35
N PRO A 361 -2.96 20.44 -3.51
CA PRO A 361 -4.27 20.63 -4.16
C PRO A 361 -5.43 20.34 -3.20
N GLU A 362 -6.54 21.08 -3.35
CA GLU A 362 -7.73 20.90 -2.49
C GLU A 362 -8.37 19.52 -2.71
N GLU A 363 -8.43 19.07 -3.97
CA GLU A 363 -8.94 17.77 -4.37
C GLU A 363 -7.86 16.97 -5.13
N PRO A 364 -7.77 15.64 -4.93
CA PRO A 364 -6.73 14.83 -5.58
C PRO A 364 -7.07 14.42 -7.02
N GLY A 365 -8.32 14.57 -7.47
CA GLY A 365 -8.77 14.12 -8.79
C GLY A 365 -7.93 14.62 -9.97
N GLY A 366 -7.48 15.88 -9.95
CA GLY A 366 -6.59 16.43 -10.98
C GLY A 366 -5.23 15.73 -11.04
N VAL A 367 -4.65 15.40 -9.87
CA VAL A 367 -3.38 14.66 -9.77
C VAL A 367 -3.56 13.20 -10.20
N LEU A 368 -4.67 12.56 -9.84
CA LEU A 368 -4.98 11.19 -10.24
C LEU A 368 -5.19 11.06 -11.75
N SER A 369 -5.92 11.99 -12.35
CA SER A 369 -6.09 12.07 -13.81
C SER A 369 -4.75 12.26 -14.52
N PHE A 370 -3.92 13.17 -14.01
CA PHE A 370 -2.58 13.40 -14.51
C PHE A 370 -1.70 12.14 -14.45
N LEU A 371 -1.65 11.47 -13.30
CA LEU A 371 -0.88 10.23 -13.12
C LEU A 371 -1.36 9.10 -14.03
N THR A 372 -2.68 8.99 -14.26
CA THR A 372 -3.24 8.01 -15.19
C THR A 372 -2.66 8.22 -16.60
N GLN A 373 -2.63 9.47 -17.07
CA GLN A 373 -2.12 9.81 -18.40
C GLN A 373 -0.60 9.57 -18.53
N VAL A 374 0.17 9.92 -17.49
CA VAL A 374 1.61 9.66 -17.40
C VAL A 374 1.89 8.15 -17.46
N ASN A 375 1.15 7.36 -16.68
CA ASN A 375 1.31 5.91 -16.62
C ASN A 375 0.92 5.21 -17.92
N THR A 376 -0.21 5.58 -18.52
CA THR A 376 -0.61 5.07 -19.83
C THR A 376 0.49 5.35 -20.86
N LYS A 377 1.06 6.56 -20.85
CA LYS A 377 2.13 6.92 -21.78
C LYS A 377 3.41 6.13 -21.54
N GLN A 378 3.83 5.96 -20.30
CA GLN A 378 5.00 5.14 -19.97
C GLN A 378 4.82 3.68 -20.44
N ALA A 379 3.63 3.11 -20.27
CA ALA A 379 3.32 1.74 -20.66
C ALA A 379 3.32 1.49 -22.19
N GLU A 380 3.18 2.54 -23.02
CA GLU A 380 3.33 2.43 -24.48
C GLU A 380 4.76 2.10 -24.91
N PHE A 381 5.75 2.31 -24.04
CA PHE A 381 7.17 2.12 -24.34
C PHE A 381 7.74 0.90 -23.60
N ALA A 382 7.70 -0.28 -24.24
CA ALA A 382 8.15 -1.55 -23.65
C ALA A 382 9.59 -1.54 -23.09
N ASN A 383 10.49 -0.76 -23.69
CA ASN A 383 11.90 -0.65 -23.29
C ASN A 383 12.25 0.74 -22.73
N ALA A 384 11.27 1.46 -22.17
CA ALA A 384 11.54 2.72 -21.49
C ALA A 384 12.35 2.49 -20.22
N GLY A 385 13.34 3.34 -19.99
CA GLY A 385 13.95 3.45 -18.67
C GLY A 385 13.06 4.19 -17.66
N PRO A 386 13.61 4.55 -16.49
CA PRO A 386 12.85 5.15 -15.41
C PRO A 386 12.21 6.49 -15.80
N MET A 387 11.02 6.73 -15.26
CA MET A 387 10.38 8.04 -15.34
C MET A 387 11.15 9.04 -14.50
N ILE A 388 11.49 10.19 -15.06
CA ILE A 388 12.10 11.28 -14.30
C ILE A 388 10.96 12.10 -13.68
N ILE A 389 10.98 12.28 -12.36
CA ILE A 389 10.01 13.11 -11.64
C ILE A 389 10.76 14.18 -10.86
N HIS A 390 10.44 15.45 -11.10
CA HIS A 390 11.11 16.58 -10.45
C HIS A 390 10.16 17.72 -10.09
N CYS A 391 10.65 18.61 -9.24
CA CYS A 391 9.97 19.84 -8.82
C CYS A 391 10.99 20.98 -8.69
N SER A 392 11.15 21.54 -7.50
CA SER A 392 12.22 22.48 -7.17
C SER A 392 13.40 21.75 -6.53
N ALA A 393 13.28 21.27 -5.29
CA ALA A 393 14.33 20.49 -4.63
C ALA A 393 14.28 18.97 -4.94
N GLY A 394 13.19 18.51 -5.57
CA GLY A 394 13.02 17.09 -5.91
C GLY A 394 12.70 16.19 -4.73
N ILE A 395 12.02 16.69 -3.69
CA ILE A 395 11.74 15.93 -2.45
C ILE A 395 10.28 16.01 -1.99
N GLY A 396 9.68 17.20 -1.95
CA GLY A 396 8.30 17.40 -1.46
C GLY A 396 7.26 16.87 -2.46
N ARG A 397 6.89 17.70 -3.45
CA ARG A 397 5.92 17.33 -4.50
C ARG A 397 6.33 16.08 -5.27
N THR A 398 7.62 15.98 -5.60
CA THR A 398 8.22 14.78 -6.23
C THR A 398 7.98 13.53 -5.39
N GLY A 399 8.28 13.56 -4.09
CA GLY A 399 8.06 12.42 -3.21
C GLY A 399 6.58 12.06 -3.06
N THR A 400 5.71 13.07 -2.96
CA THR A 400 4.25 12.86 -2.93
C THR A 400 3.75 12.13 -4.17
N ILE A 401 4.15 12.58 -5.37
CA ILE A 401 3.75 11.95 -6.63
C ILE A 401 4.31 10.53 -6.76
N VAL A 402 5.59 10.32 -6.43
CA VAL A 402 6.22 8.99 -6.46
C VAL A 402 5.47 8.01 -5.55
N VAL A 403 5.18 8.41 -4.31
CA VAL A 403 4.52 7.52 -3.34
C VAL A 403 3.08 7.21 -3.75
N ILE A 404 2.32 8.20 -4.25
CA ILE A 404 0.97 7.96 -4.77
C ILE A 404 1.03 6.96 -5.93
N ASP A 405 1.95 7.17 -6.89
CA ASP A 405 2.07 6.30 -8.06
C ASP A 405 2.48 4.86 -7.70
N MET A 406 3.39 4.70 -6.73
CA MET A 406 3.81 3.40 -6.21
C MET A 406 2.64 2.65 -5.56
N ILE A 407 1.88 3.33 -4.70
CA ILE A 407 0.75 2.70 -3.99
C ILE A 407 -0.37 2.34 -4.96
N ILE A 408 -0.69 3.21 -5.91
CA ILE A 408 -1.65 2.91 -6.99
C ILE A 408 -1.19 1.69 -7.79
N LYS A 409 0.09 1.61 -8.16
CA LYS A 409 0.63 0.45 -8.86
C LYS A 409 0.50 -0.84 -8.04
N THR A 410 0.70 -0.77 -6.72
CA THR A 410 0.49 -1.90 -5.81
C THR A 410 -0.97 -2.35 -5.80
N ILE A 411 -1.92 -1.40 -5.74
CA ILE A 411 -3.35 -1.68 -5.80
C ILE A 411 -3.75 -2.28 -7.16
N ASP A 412 -3.28 -1.70 -8.27
CA ASP A 412 -3.51 -2.21 -9.63
C ASP A 412 -3.01 -3.64 -9.81
N THR A 413 -1.86 -3.96 -9.20
CA THR A 413 -1.20 -5.26 -9.37
C THR A 413 -1.80 -6.32 -8.44
N LYS A 414 -2.11 -5.96 -7.19
CA LYS A 414 -2.55 -6.92 -6.14
C LYS A 414 -4.07 -6.96 -5.96
N GLY A 415 -4.80 -5.95 -6.43
CA GLY A 415 -6.25 -5.76 -6.24
C GLY A 415 -6.60 -4.84 -5.07
N LEU A 416 -7.90 -4.55 -4.92
CA LEU A 416 -8.45 -3.58 -3.95
C LEU A 416 -8.41 -4.04 -2.48
N ASP A 417 -8.12 -5.31 -2.23
CA ASP A 417 -8.10 -5.93 -0.89
C ASP A 417 -6.67 -6.22 -0.43
N CYS A 418 -5.67 -5.54 -1.00
CA CYS A 418 -4.29 -5.68 -0.58
C CYS A 418 -3.99 -4.83 0.66
N ASP A 419 -2.98 -5.21 1.42
CA ASP A 419 -2.43 -4.36 2.46
C ASP A 419 -1.58 -3.24 1.84
N ILE A 420 -1.78 -2.03 2.35
CA ILE A 420 -0.97 -0.84 2.05
C ILE A 420 -0.47 -0.23 3.36
N ASP A 421 0.71 0.39 3.30
CA ASP A 421 1.32 1.06 4.45
C ASP A 421 2.03 2.33 3.96
N ILE A 422 1.29 3.44 3.95
CA ILE A 422 1.77 4.73 3.43
C ILE A 422 3.01 5.20 4.17
N GLN A 423 3.07 5.01 5.50
CA GLN A 423 4.24 5.40 6.29
C GLN A 423 5.49 4.61 5.85
N LYS A 424 5.38 3.29 5.72
CA LYS A 424 6.51 2.46 5.25
C LYS A 424 6.90 2.74 3.80
N SER A 425 5.94 2.98 2.91
CA SER A 425 6.23 3.38 1.53
C SER A 425 7.03 4.70 1.49
N ILE A 426 6.68 5.68 2.33
CA ILE A 426 7.45 6.93 2.44
C ILE A 426 8.84 6.68 3.02
N GLN A 427 8.96 5.85 4.07
CA GLN A 427 10.25 5.51 4.63
C GLN A 427 11.16 4.84 3.59
N MET A 428 10.64 3.90 2.82
CA MET A 428 11.37 3.21 1.74
C MET A 428 11.93 4.19 0.69
N VAL A 429 11.16 5.22 0.30
CA VAL A 429 11.68 6.24 -0.65
C VAL A 429 12.63 7.22 0.03
N ARG A 430 12.49 7.48 1.34
CA ARG A 430 13.42 8.31 2.12
C ARG A 430 14.79 7.67 2.28
N ASP A 431 14.84 6.34 2.33
CA ASP A 431 16.09 5.56 2.34
C ASP A 431 16.89 5.72 1.04
N GLN A 432 16.23 6.09 -0.06
CA GLN A 432 16.86 6.29 -1.38
C GLN A 432 17.13 7.77 -1.70
N ARG A 433 16.29 8.68 -1.19
CA ARG A 433 16.49 10.13 -1.27
C ARG A 433 15.98 10.80 -0.01
N SER A 434 16.85 11.47 0.72
CA SER A 434 16.50 12.12 1.99
C SER A 434 15.35 13.13 1.83
N GLY A 435 14.39 13.10 2.74
CA GLY A 435 13.34 14.12 2.84
C GLY A 435 12.19 13.98 1.85
N MET A 436 12.02 12.84 1.19
CA MET A 436 10.84 12.58 0.36
C MET A 436 9.55 12.75 1.19
N VAL A 437 8.60 13.53 0.67
CA VAL A 437 7.39 14.02 1.38
C VAL A 437 7.77 14.90 2.57
N GLN A 438 7.52 16.21 2.47
CA GLN A 438 8.09 17.22 3.38
C GLN A 438 7.13 17.73 4.46
N THR A 439 5.81 17.65 4.24
CA THR A 439 4.83 18.24 5.15
C THR A 439 3.71 17.28 5.48
N GLU A 440 3.05 17.50 6.63
CA GLU A 440 1.85 16.76 7.02
C GLU A 440 0.74 16.89 5.96
N ALA A 441 0.56 18.08 5.37
CA ALA A 441 -0.41 18.29 4.31
C ALA A 441 -0.15 17.36 3.10
N GLN A 442 1.11 17.16 2.73
CA GLN A 442 1.49 16.20 1.69
C GLN A 442 1.25 14.76 2.11
N TYR A 443 1.54 14.43 3.37
CA TYR A 443 1.27 13.11 3.94
C TYR A 443 -0.23 12.78 3.90
N LYS A 444 -1.08 13.68 4.40
CA LYS A 444 -2.54 13.56 4.32
C LYS A 444 -3.03 13.49 2.87
N PHE A 445 -2.46 14.29 1.96
CA PHE A 445 -2.85 14.28 0.55
C PHE A 445 -2.61 12.91 -0.12
N ILE A 446 -1.57 12.16 0.26
CA ILE A 446 -1.34 10.80 -0.23
C ILE A 446 -2.52 9.90 0.16
N TYR A 447 -2.96 9.95 1.42
CA TYR A 447 -4.11 9.18 1.87
C TYR A 447 -5.40 9.55 1.11
N LEU A 448 -5.66 10.84 0.93
CA LEU A 448 -6.83 11.32 0.19
C LEU A 448 -6.81 10.85 -1.27
N ALA A 449 -5.66 10.96 -1.94
CA ALA A 449 -5.50 10.53 -3.33
C ALA A 449 -5.70 9.02 -3.47
N VAL A 450 -5.14 8.21 -2.58
CA VAL A 450 -5.33 6.75 -2.61
C VAL A 450 -6.78 6.39 -2.32
N SER A 451 -7.43 7.07 -1.36
CA SER A 451 -8.85 6.87 -1.06
C SER A 451 -9.75 7.15 -2.26
N GLU A 452 -9.59 8.30 -2.91
CA GLU A 452 -10.39 8.67 -4.09
C GLU A 452 -10.15 7.71 -5.26
N TYR A 453 -8.90 7.30 -5.50
CA TYR A 453 -8.56 6.32 -6.51
C TYR A 453 -9.29 4.98 -6.28
N ILE A 454 -9.34 4.51 -5.02
CA ILE A 454 -10.03 3.27 -4.66
C ILE A 454 -11.54 3.38 -4.85
N GLU A 455 -12.15 4.49 -4.46
CA GLU A 455 -13.59 4.73 -4.67
C GLU A 455 -13.96 4.81 -6.16
N ALA A 456 -13.13 5.48 -6.96
CA ALA A 456 -13.28 5.50 -8.42
C ALA A 456 -13.19 4.07 -9.02
N SER A 457 -12.23 3.27 -8.55
CA SER A 457 -12.00 1.90 -8.98
C SER A 457 -13.16 0.96 -8.59
N LYS A 458 -13.68 1.07 -7.36
CA LYS A 458 -14.90 0.35 -6.91
C LYS A 458 -16.10 0.69 -7.79
N THR A 459 -16.28 1.96 -8.12
CA THR A 459 -17.38 2.44 -8.97
C THR A 459 -17.27 1.91 -10.39
N TYR A 460 -16.06 1.92 -10.97
CA TYR A 460 -15.78 1.36 -12.28
C TYR A 460 -16.08 -0.14 -12.32
N ASN A 461 -15.55 -0.93 -11.39
CA ASN A 461 -15.78 -2.37 -11.32
C ASN A 461 -17.26 -2.73 -11.18
N LYS A 462 -18.03 -1.95 -10.40
CA LYS A 462 -19.48 -2.11 -10.27
C LYS A 462 -20.23 -1.84 -11.58
N ARG A 463 -19.79 -0.86 -12.38
CA ARG A 463 -20.38 -0.53 -13.68
C ARG A 463 -20.10 -1.62 -14.72
N GLU A 464 -18.86 -2.08 -14.81
CA GLU A 464 -18.49 -3.16 -15.74
C GLU A 464 -19.24 -4.45 -15.43
N ARG A 465 -19.38 -4.81 -14.16
CA ARG A 465 -20.17 -5.98 -13.76
C ARG A 465 -21.63 -5.90 -14.23
N ARG A 466 -22.27 -4.74 -14.06
CA ARG A 466 -23.65 -4.53 -14.52
C ARG A 466 -23.77 -4.62 -16.04
N LYS A 467 -22.75 -4.26 -16.80
CA LYS A 467 -22.73 -4.44 -18.27
C LYS A 467 -22.65 -5.92 -18.62
N THR A 468 -21.73 -6.67 -18.01
CA THR A 468 -21.56 -8.11 -18.26
C THR A 468 -22.81 -8.91 -17.86
N GLU A 469 -23.44 -8.59 -16.72
CA GLU A 469 -24.71 -9.19 -16.29
C GLU A 469 -25.81 -8.98 -17.35
N ARG A 470 -25.97 -7.75 -17.86
CA ARG A 470 -26.95 -7.43 -18.92
C ARG A 470 -26.66 -8.14 -20.24
N GLU A 471 -25.40 -8.26 -20.63
CA GLU A 471 -25.00 -8.99 -21.85
C GLU A 471 -25.26 -10.49 -21.73
N THR A 472 -25.03 -11.05 -20.54
CA THR A 472 -25.32 -12.46 -20.25
C THR A 472 -26.82 -12.72 -20.28
N GLU A 473 -27.62 -11.89 -19.61
CA GLU A 473 -29.09 -11.97 -19.66
C GLU A 473 -29.64 -11.83 -21.08
N LYS A 474 -29.02 -10.97 -21.91
CA LYS A 474 -29.40 -10.80 -23.31
C LYS A 474 -29.11 -12.07 -24.12
N ARG A 475 -27.93 -12.67 -23.96
CA ARG A 475 -27.57 -13.94 -24.62
C ARG A 475 -28.47 -15.09 -24.18
N GLU A 476 -28.81 -15.19 -22.90
CA GLU A 476 -29.71 -16.23 -22.39
C GLU A 476 -31.14 -16.08 -22.92
N ARG A 477 -31.59 -14.85 -23.21
CA ARG A 477 -32.88 -14.58 -23.87
C ARG A 477 -32.87 -14.82 -25.37
N GLU A 478 -31.72 -14.70 -26.04
CA GLU A 478 -31.58 -15.01 -27.48
C GLU A 478 -31.46 -16.52 -27.73
N VAL A 479 -31.09 -17.31 -26.72
CA VAL A 479 -30.98 -18.78 -26.77
C VAL A 479 -32.28 -19.50 -26.36
N ARG A 480 -33.23 -18.79 -25.75
CA ARG A 480 -34.59 -19.27 -25.43
C ARG A 480 -35.58 -18.81 -26.48
#